data_AF-A0A4Q2V936-F1
#
_entry.id   AF-A0A4Q2V936-F1
#
_cell.length_a   1.000
_cell.length_b   1.000
_cell.length_c   1.000
_cell.angle_alpha   90.00
_cell.angle_beta   90.00
_cell.angle_gamma   90.00
#
_symmetry.space_group_name_H-M   'P 1'
#
loop_
_entity.id
_entity.type
_entity.pdbx_description
1 polymer ?
#
loop_
_entity_poly.entity_id
_entity_poly.type
_entity_poly.pdbx_seq_one_letter_code
_entity_poly.pdbx_strand_id
1 'polypeptide(L)' 'MTIYVNKEEGGALNVVTGHMQLQATLSVNGKASVQNMHTGEQLEVHEVGGQLLALSEDAAAAVESAAAAAISTAAKR' A
#
# COMPACT_ATOMS: atom_id res chain seq x y z
N MET A 1 10.43 -12.36 1.99
CA MET A 1 9.34 -12.92 2.80
C MET A 1 8.08 -12.14 2.49
N THR A 2 6.99 -12.82 2.14
CA THR A 2 5.73 -12.21 1.67
C THR A 2 4.84 -11.88 2.86
N ILE A 3 4.29 -10.66 2.88
CA ILE A 3 3.29 -10.23 3.86
C ILE A 3 1.92 -10.65 3.33
N TYR A 4 1.19 -11.46 4.09
CA TYR A 4 -0.16 -11.87 3.70
C TYR A 4 -1.19 -11.13 4.53
N VAL A 5 -2.28 -10.73 3.86
CA VAL A 5 -3.41 -10.03 4.47
C VAL A 5 -4.73 -10.69 4.06
N ASN A 6 -5.75 -10.51 4.89
CA ASN A 6 -7.14 -10.77 4.54
C ASN A 6 -7.86 -9.42 4.43
N LYS A 7 -8.66 -9.26 3.38
CA LYS A 7 -9.55 -8.12 3.24
C LYS A 7 -10.85 -8.41 3.96
N GLU A 8 -11.19 -7.59 4.95
CA GLU A 8 -12.46 -7.68 5.67
C GLU A 8 -13.56 -6.86 4.99
N GLU A 9 -14.81 -7.14 5.35
CA GLU A 9 -15.95 -6.34 4.90
C GLU A 9 -15.75 -4.88 5.34
N GLY A 10 -15.93 -3.94 4.42
CA GLY A 10 -15.63 -2.52 4.64
C GLY A 10 -14.21 -2.09 4.26
N GLY A 11 -13.38 -3.00 3.73
CA GLY A 11 -12.08 -2.64 3.14
C GLY A 11 -10.92 -2.55 4.13
N ALA A 12 -11.15 -2.88 5.40
CA ALA A 12 -10.07 -3.07 6.36
C ALA A 12 -9.18 -4.25 5.96
N LEU A 13 -7.88 -4.14 6.23
CA LEU A 13 -6.93 -5.24 6.05
C LEU A 13 -6.53 -5.82 7.40
N ASN A 14 -6.71 -7.12 7.53
CA ASN A 14 -6.19 -7.88 8.65
C ASN A 14 -4.90 -8.61 8.23
N VAL A 15 -3.81 -8.42 8.96
CA VAL A 15 -2.52 -9.00 8.60
C VAL A 15 -2.47 -10.44 9.11
N VAL A 16 -2.24 -11.39 8.21
CA VAL A 16 -2.16 -12.82 8.56
C VAL A 16 -0.73 -13.19 8.98
N THR A 17 0.27 -12.67 8.27
CA THR A 17 1.68 -12.88 8.61
C THR A 17 2.55 -11.72 8.12
N GLY A 18 3.70 -11.55 8.77
CA GLY A 18 4.66 -10.51 8.43
C GLY A 18 4.38 -9.15 9.08
N HIS A 19 3.62 -9.08 10.18
CA HIS A 19 3.30 -7.83 10.90
C HIS A 19 4.51 -6.92 11.13
N MET A 20 5.60 -7.46 11.68
CA MET A 20 6.80 -6.68 11.93
C MET A 20 7.46 -6.16 10.65
N GLN A 21 7.46 -6.98 9.60
CA GLN A 21 8.00 -6.59 8.30
C GLN A 21 7.13 -5.52 7.66
N LEU A 22 5.80 -5.63 7.77
CA LEU A 22 4.85 -4.61 7.31
C LEU A 22 5.13 -3.28 8.01
N GLN A 23 5.19 -3.28 9.34
CA GLN A 23 5.44 -2.06 10.12
C GLN A 23 6.80 -1.43 9.78
N ALA A 24 7.85 -2.24 9.67
CA ALA A 24 9.17 -1.75 9.29
C ALA A 24 9.17 -1.17 7.87
N THR A 25 8.51 -1.83 6.92
CA THR A 25 8.46 -1.40 5.52
C THR A 25 7.67 -0.10 5.37
N LEU A 26 6.52 0.01 6.03
CA LEU A 26 5.72 1.23 6.07
C LEU A 26 6.49 2.39 6.72
N SER A 27 7.22 2.14 7.80
CA SER A 27 8.00 3.19 8.49
C SER A 27 9.14 3.74 7.63
N VAL A 28 9.75 2.91 6.78
CA VAL A 28 10.89 3.30 5.94
C VAL A 28 10.43 3.89 4.61
N ASN A 29 9.45 3.25 3.96
CA ASN A 29 9.07 3.56 2.58
C ASN A 29 7.75 4.33 2.47
N GLY A 30 6.97 4.45 3.55
CA GLY A 30 5.59 4.95 3.52
C GLY A 30 4.58 3.99 2.88
N LYS A 31 5.06 2.91 2.24
CA LYS A 31 4.26 1.93 1.51
C LYS A 31 4.82 0.51 1.63
N ALA A 32 3.96 -0.49 1.50
CA ALA A 32 4.34 -1.90 1.54
C ALA A 32 3.50 -2.73 0.56
N SER A 33 4.13 -3.67 -0.15
CA SER A 33 3.40 -4.64 -0.96
C SER A 33 2.98 -5.83 -0.11
N VAL A 34 1.71 -6.21 -0.21
CA VAL A 34 1.09 -7.32 0.51
C VAL A 34 0.34 -8.21 -0.47
N GLN A 35 0.09 -9.46 -0.09
CA GLN A 35 -0.70 -10.39 -0.88
C GLN A 35 -1.98 -10.76 -0.14
N ASN A 36 -3.12 -10.62 -0.81
CA ASN A 36 -4.40 -11.09 -0.30
C ASN A 36 -4.38 -12.63 -0.27
N MET A 37 -4.55 -13.22 0.91
CA MET A 37 -4.46 -14.67 1.08
C MET A 37 -5.64 -15.43 0.45
N HIS A 38 -6.80 -14.78 0.30
CA HIS A 38 -7.99 -15.41 -0.28
C HIS A 38 -8.01 -15.31 -1.80
N THR A 39 -7.64 -14.16 -2.36
CA THR A 39 -7.70 -13.93 -3.82
C THR A 39 -6.36 -14.11 -4.53
N GLY A 40 -5.25 -14.12 -3.79
CA GLY A 40 -3.89 -14.12 -4.34
C GLY A 40 -3.45 -12.77 -4.90
N GLU A 41 -4.33 -11.75 -4.88
CA GLU A 41 -4.10 -10.41 -5.42
C GLU A 41 -2.98 -9.69 -4.67
N GLN A 42 -2.10 -9.01 -5.41
CA GLN A 42 -1.07 -8.16 -4.85
C GLN A 42 -1.64 -6.75 -4.63
N LEU A 43 -1.49 -6.23 -3.43
CA LEU A 43 -1.99 -4.92 -3.02
C LEU A 43 -0.82 -4.06 -2.54
N GLU A 44 -0.93 -2.76 -2.75
CA GLU A 44 -0.02 -1.79 -2.15
C GLU A 44 -0.72 -1.10 -0.97
N VAL A 45 -0.13 -1.17 0.21
CA VAL A 45 -0.67 -0.58 1.44
C VAL A 45 0.15 0.63 1.82
N HIS A 46 -0.54 1.71 2.16
CA HIS A 46 0.04 2.97 2.64
C HIS A 46 -0.47 3.28 4.03
N GLU A 47 0.34 3.93 4.85
CA GLU A 47 -0.11 4.49 6.12
C GLU A 47 -0.34 6.00 5.96
N VAL A 48 -1.60 6.44 6.07
CA VAL A 48 -1.98 7.84 5.95
C VAL A 48 -2.76 8.23 7.20
N GLY A 49 -2.21 9.14 8.01
CA GLY A 49 -2.86 9.60 9.24
C GLY A 49 -3.12 8.50 10.27
N GLY A 50 -2.27 7.47 10.33
CA GLY A 50 -2.41 6.32 11.23
C GLY A 50 -3.40 5.26 10.75
N GLN A 51 -3.93 5.39 9.53
CA GLN A 51 -4.80 4.38 8.91
C GLN A 51 -4.08 3.69 7.75
N LEU A 52 -4.24 2.37 7.67
CA LEU A 52 -3.76 1.59 6.53
C LEU A 52 -4.77 1.65 5.40
N LEU A 53 -4.34 2.16 4.25
CA LEU A 53 -5.12 2.22 3.02
C LEU A 53 -4.52 1.27 2.00
N ALA A 54 -5.34 0.40 1.44
CA ALA A 54 -4.95 -0.55 0.41
C ALA A 54 -5.36 -0.02 -0.97
N LEU A 55 -4.42 0.00 -1.90
CA LEU A 55 -4.65 0.28 -3.31
C LEU A 55 -4.49 -1.03 -4.09
N SER A 56 -5.38 -1.25 -5.05
CA SER A 56 -5.13 -2.25 -6.10
C SER A 56 -3.95 -1.79 -6.96
N GLU A 57 -3.35 -2.71 -7.70
CA GLU A 57 -2.20 -2.41 -8.57
C GLU A 57 -2.50 -1.26 -9.56
N ASP A 58 -3.67 -1.29 -10.21
CA ASP A 58 -4.12 -0.23 -11.11
C ASP A 58 -4.24 1.13 -10.42
N ALA A 59 -4.79 1.15 -9.19
CA ALA A 59 -4.95 2.38 -8.42
C ALA A 59 -3.60 2.92 -7.93
N ALA A 60 -2.68 2.05 -7.53
CA ALA A 60 -1.33 2.42 -7.13
C ALA A 60 -0.57 3.06 -8.31
N ALA A 61 -0.62 2.45 -9.49
CA ALA A 61 0.01 2.98 -10.70
C ALA A 61 -0.56 4.37 -11.08
N ALA A 62 -1.87 4.56 -10.95
CA ALA A 62 -2.50 5.86 -11.19
C ALA A 62 -2.03 6.94 -10.20
N VAL A 63 -1.90 6.59 -8.91
CA VAL A 63 -1.41 7.51 -7.87
C VAL A 63 0.04 7.88 -8.11
N GLU A 64 0.90 6.93 -8.45
CA GLU A 64 2.32 7.21 -8.75
C GLU A 64 2.47 8.14 -9.96
N SER A 65 1.68 7.90 -11.01
CA SER A 65 1.66 8.77 -12.20
C SER A 65 1.24 10.20 -11.85
N ALA A 66 0.18 10.35 -11.05
CA ALA A 66 -0.30 11.66 -10.60
C ALA A 66 0.73 12.37 -9.70
N ALA A 67 1.38 11.65 -8.79
CA ALA A 67 2.43 12.18 -7.92
C ALA A 67 3.64 12.66 -8.73
N ALA A 68 4.09 11.88 -9.71
CA ALA A 68 5.18 12.24 -10.61
C ALA A 68 4.87 13.52 -11.41
N ALA A 69 3.63 13.65 -11.91
CA ALA A 69 3.17 14.85 -12.62
C ALA A 69 3.17 16.09 -11.71
N ALA A 70 2.73 15.95 -10.46
CA ALA A 70 2.72 17.03 -9.48
C ALA A 70 4.15 17.51 -9.13
N ILE A 71 5.08 16.58 -8.90
CA ILE A 71 6.50 16.88 -8.63
C ILE A 71 7.14 17.59 -9.83
N SER A 72 6.90 17.10 -11.06
CA SER A 72 7.40 17.75 -12.28
C SER A 72 6.90 19.18 -12.42
N THR A 73 5.65 19.44 -12.04
CA THR A 73 5.05 20.78 -12.08
C THR A 73 5.66 21.69 -11.00
N ALA A 74 5.90 21.17 -9.80
CA ALA A 74 6.55 21.92 -8.72
C ALA A 74 8.01 22.26 -9.03
N ALA A 75 8.76 21.34 -9.64
CA ALA A 75 10.16 21.55 -10.01
C ALA A 75 10.38 22.55 -11.17
N LYS A 76 9.31 22.87 -11.93
CA LYS A 76 9.33 23.86 -13.02
C LYS A 76 8.94 25.27 -12.57
N ARG A 77 8.50 25.44 -11.32
CA ARG A 77 8.25 26.75 -10.70
C ARG A 77 9.50 27.25 -9.98
#